data_AF-A0A927Z7Z5-F1
#
_entry.id   AF-A0A927Z7Z5-F1
#
_cell.length_a   1.000
_cell.length_b   1.000
_cell.length_c   1.000
_cell.angle_alpha   90.00
_cell.angle_beta   90.00
_cell.angle_gamma   90.00
#
_symmetry.space_group_name_H-M   'P 1'
#
loop_
_entity.id
_entity.type
_entity.pdbx_description
1 polymer ?
#
loop_
_entity_poly.entity_id
_entity_poly.type
_entity_poly.pdbx_seq_one_letter_code
_entity_poly.pdbx_strand_id
1 'polypeptide(L)'
;MTRKRHFYRSKRIPPGQYEMHLCCDGCSSDLEDRLPSNRQDAFQVEFSTAEILGIPALFTQYRIDADTLPKGLYSYEVRGNDSLISAVEIAPDIVLNFMGTIIVCEDLVPDKTQHRWLRPDEIDMYGRSAYLRDWRCVYGI
;
A
#
# COMPACT_ATOMS: atom_id res chain seq x y z
N MET A 1 -30.06 -27.31 6.65
CA MET A 1 -28.68 -27.12 7.12
C MET A 1 -28.17 -25.79 6.56
N THR A 2 -28.28 -24.72 7.34
CA THR A 2 -28.18 -23.34 6.84
C THR A 2 -26.88 -22.72 7.33
N ARG A 3 -25.94 -22.46 6.41
CA ARG A 3 -24.67 -21.78 6.72
C ARG A 3 -24.94 -20.33 7.10
N LYS A 4 -24.57 -19.94 8.31
CA LYS A 4 -24.66 -18.56 8.81
C LYS A 4 -23.72 -17.66 8.00
N ARG A 5 -24.26 -16.61 7.38
CA ARG A 5 -23.48 -15.50 6.80
C ARG A 5 -23.04 -14.59 7.94
N HIS A 6 -21.74 -14.45 8.14
CA HIS A 6 -21.20 -13.43 9.04
C HIS A 6 -21.28 -12.07 8.36
N PHE A 7 -22.19 -11.24 8.85
CA PHE A 7 -22.27 -9.82 8.51
C PHE A 7 -21.19 -9.09 9.30
N TYR A 8 -20.16 -8.57 8.63
CA TYR A 8 -19.26 -7.59 9.24
C TYR A 8 -19.99 -6.24 9.28
N ARG A 9 -20.32 -5.78 10.49
CA ARG A 9 -21.09 -4.55 10.72
C ARG A 9 -20.15 -3.35 10.53
N SER A 10 -20.13 -2.82 9.30
CA SER A 10 -19.57 -1.52 8.96
C SER A 10 -20.00 -0.46 10.00
N LYS A 11 -19.03 0.15 10.68
CA LYS A 11 -19.27 1.39 11.43
C LYS A 11 -19.37 2.51 10.39
N ARG A 12 -20.57 3.08 10.27
CA ARG A 12 -20.86 4.25 9.43
C ARG A 12 -19.90 5.39 9.75
N ILE A 13 -19.09 5.79 8.77
CA ILE A 13 -18.27 7.01 8.80
C ILE A 13 -19.15 8.15 8.26
N PRO A 14 -19.27 9.31 8.94
CA PRO A 14 -20.10 10.41 8.49
C PRO A 14 -19.55 11.08 7.21
N PRO A 15 -20.42 11.48 6.26
CA PRO A 15 -19.99 12.17 5.04
C PRO A 15 -19.66 13.63 5.37
N GLY A 16 -18.45 14.09 5.04
CA GLY A 16 -18.12 15.52 5.09
C GLY A 16 -16.78 15.92 5.71
N GLN A 17 -15.92 14.98 6.09
CA GLN A 17 -14.51 15.25 6.43
C GLN A 17 -13.59 14.24 5.76
N TYR A 18 -13.68 14.14 4.43
CA TYR A 18 -12.49 13.82 3.66
C TYR A 18 -11.91 15.18 3.28
N GLU A 19 -10.91 15.64 4.02
CA GLU A 19 -9.92 16.46 3.34
C GLU A 19 -9.14 15.44 2.51
N MET A 20 -9.62 15.20 1.28
CA MET A 20 -8.78 14.64 0.25
C MET A 20 -7.67 15.66 0.10
N HIS A 21 -6.62 15.51 0.89
CA HIS A 21 -5.32 15.98 0.48
C HIS A 21 -5.00 15.11 -0.73
N LEU A 22 -5.57 15.51 -1.87
CA LEU A 22 -4.96 15.36 -3.17
C LEU A 22 -3.55 15.88 -2.95
N CYS A 23 -2.65 14.97 -2.57
CA CYS A 23 -1.22 15.24 -2.54
C CYS A 23 -0.82 15.30 -4.02
N CYS A 24 -1.30 16.34 -4.69
CA CYS A 24 -1.05 16.69 -6.07
C CYS A 24 0.18 17.60 -6.17
N ASP A 25 1.10 17.50 -5.22
CA ASP A 25 2.43 18.08 -5.36
C ASP A 25 3.36 16.97 -5.86
N GLY A 26 3.23 16.64 -7.15
CA GLY A 26 4.25 15.84 -7.87
C GLY A 26 3.80 14.51 -8.46
N CYS A 27 2.59 14.41 -9.01
CA CYS A 27 2.27 13.32 -9.94
C CYS A 27 2.98 13.62 -11.29
N SER A 28 4.31 13.45 -11.33
CA SER A 28 5.10 13.58 -12.54
C SER A 28 4.83 12.37 -13.42
N SER A 29 4.32 12.65 -14.61
CA SER A 29 4.01 11.72 -15.69
C SER A 29 5.23 11.17 -16.42
N ASP A 30 6.41 11.17 -15.78
CA ASP A 30 7.66 11.15 -16.53
C ASP A 30 8.46 9.87 -16.31
N LEU A 31 8.96 9.34 -17.42
CA LEU A 31 9.90 8.21 -17.56
C LEU A 31 11.17 8.32 -16.67
N GLU A 32 11.33 9.39 -15.90
CA GLU A 32 12.39 9.65 -14.92
C GLU A 32 12.23 8.81 -13.64
N ASP A 33 11.02 8.30 -13.37
CA ASP A 33 10.74 7.34 -12.28
C ASP A 33 11.38 5.94 -12.52
N ARG A 34 12.08 5.78 -13.66
CA ARG A 34 12.87 4.58 -14.04
C ARG A 34 14.26 4.53 -13.41
N LEU A 35 14.69 5.55 -12.66
CA LEU A 35 15.98 5.50 -12.00
C LEU A 35 15.82 4.88 -10.60
N PRO A 36 16.52 3.77 -10.28
CA PRO A 36 16.53 3.20 -8.92
C PRO A 36 17.06 4.17 -7.83
N SER A 37 17.50 5.38 -8.21
CA SER A 37 18.04 6.39 -7.32
C SER A 37 17.00 7.30 -6.63
N ASN A 38 15.70 7.21 -6.93
CA ASN A 38 14.68 8.03 -6.25
C ASN A 38 13.95 7.31 -5.10
N ARG A 39 14.38 6.07 -4.78
CA ARG A 39 13.84 5.30 -3.67
C ARG A 39 14.15 6.01 -2.35
N GLN A 40 13.11 6.15 -1.53
CA GLN A 40 13.18 6.83 -0.25
C GLN A 40 13.55 5.83 0.86
N ASP A 41 14.29 6.33 1.86
CA ASP A 41 14.48 5.60 3.12
C ASP A 41 13.13 5.46 3.83
N ALA A 42 12.77 4.22 4.14
CA ALA A 42 11.49 3.88 4.75
C ALA A 42 11.27 4.56 6.13
N PHE A 43 12.34 4.97 6.82
CA PHE A 43 12.24 5.69 8.10
C PHE A 43 12.00 7.19 7.97
N GLN A 44 12.19 7.76 6.77
CA GLN A 44 12.08 9.20 6.51
C GLN A 44 10.75 9.59 5.86
N VAL A 45 9.91 8.61 5.52
CA VAL A 45 8.64 8.80 4.84
C VAL A 45 7.47 8.65 5.82
N GLU A 46 6.44 9.46 5.60
CA GLU A 46 5.12 9.29 6.22
C GLU A 46 4.26 8.35 5.36
N PHE A 47 3.58 7.42 6.02
CA PHE A 47 2.70 6.44 5.41
C PHE A 47 1.26 6.69 5.82
N SER A 48 0.32 6.13 5.05
CA SER A 48 -1.06 5.91 5.48
C SER A 48 -1.23 4.45 5.88
N THR A 49 -2.00 4.17 6.94
CA THR A 49 -2.35 2.78 7.26
C THR A 49 -3.22 2.20 6.14
N ALA A 50 -3.00 0.94 5.83
CA ALA A 50 -3.70 0.20 4.79
C ALA A 50 -4.05 -1.21 5.28
N GLU A 51 -4.84 -1.92 4.50
CA GLU A 51 -5.11 -3.34 4.67
C GLU A 51 -5.02 -3.99 3.28
N ILE A 52 -4.30 -5.10 3.17
CA ILE A 52 -4.23 -5.89 1.95
C ILE A 52 -4.52 -7.35 2.30
N LEU A 53 -5.52 -7.94 1.65
CA LEU A 53 -5.95 -9.34 1.87
C LEU A 53 -6.36 -9.63 3.32
N GLY A 54 -6.86 -8.63 4.04
CA GLY A 54 -7.17 -8.73 5.47
C GLY A 54 -5.95 -8.57 6.38
N ILE A 55 -4.77 -8.31 5.83
CA ILE A 55 -3.50 -8.14 6.56
C ILE A 55 -3.21 -6.64 6.67
N PRO A 56 -2.91 -6.13 7.87
CA PRO A 56 -2.52 -4.75 8.02
C PRO A 56 -1.25 -4.40 7.25
N ALA A 57 -1.27 -3.24 6.61
CA ALA A 57 -0.18 -2.71 5.80
C ALA A 57 0.03 -1.21 6.05
N LEU A 58 1.13 -0.70 5.53
CA LEU A 58 1.33 0.72 5.28
C LEU A 58 1.31 0.97 3.78
N PHE A 59 0.88 2.16 3.38
CA PHE A 59 0.91 2.63 2.01
C PHE A 59 1.56 4.01 1.93
N THR A 60 2.34 4.25 0.90
CA THR A 60 2.84 5.57 0.54
C THR A 60 2.92 5.71 -0.97
N GLN A 61 2.78 6.92 -1.50
CA GLN A 61 2.92 7.20 -2.92
C GLN A 61 4.37 7.18 -3.41
N TYR A 62 5.35 7.12 -2.50
CA TYR A 62 6.76 7.07 -2.85
C TYR A 62 7.26 5.65 -3.12
N ARG A 63 8.31 5.53 -3.92
CA ARG A 63 9.11 4.30 -4.01
C ARG A 63 9.96 4.18 -2.75
N ILE A 64 9.96 3.01 -2.14
CA ILE A 64 10.75 2.74 -0.93
C ILE A 64 11.99 1.91 -1.29
N ASP A 65 13.10 2.22 -0.65
CA ASP A 65 14.30 1.39 -0.67
C ASP A 65 14.10 0.19 0.26
N ALA A 66 13.92 -0.98 -0.35
CA ALA A 66 13.69 -2.22 0.39
C ALA A 66 14.87 -2.60 1.31
N ASP A 67 16.09 -2.13 1.03
CA ASP A 67 17.26 -2.39 1.86
C ASP A 67 17.22 -1.63 3.20
N THR A 68 16.39 -0.58 3.30
CA THR A 68 16.16 0.16 4.55
C THR A 68 15.12 -0.50 5.46
N LEU A 69 14.40 -1.52 4.99
CA LEU A 69 13.36 -2.17 5.76
C LEU A 69 13.94 -3.10 6.84
N PRO A 70 13.38 -3.08 8.06
CA PRO A 70 13.63 -4.11 9.06
C PRO A 70 13.34 -5.52 8.54
N LYS A 71 14.12 -6.50 9.01
CA LYS A 71 13.87 -7.92 8.72
C LYS A 71 12.44 -8.31 9.13
N GLY A 72 11.79 -9.09 8.27
CA GLY A 72 10.41 -9.54 8.47
C GLY A 72 9.35 -8.56 7.95
N LEU A 73 9.76 -7.41 7.40
CA LEU A 73 8.91 -6.55 6.59
C LEU A 73 9.23 -6.72 5.11
N TYR A 74 8.19 -6.60 4.30
CA TYR A 74 8.22 -6.78 2.86
C TYR A 74 7.58 -5.57 2.21
N SER A 75 8.16 -5.08 1.12
CA SER A 75 7.56 -4.03 0.31
C SER A 75 7.19 -4.52 -1.07
N TYR A 76 6.05 -4.05 -1.57
CA TYR A 76 5.65 -4.24 -2.96
C TYR A 76 5.16 -2.93 -3.52
N GLU A 77 5.47 -2.69 -4.78
CA GLU A 77 4.87 -1.58 -5.51
C GLU A 77 3.44 -1.95 -5.90
N VAL A 78 2.59 -0.94 -6.01
CA VAL A 78 1.18 -1.10 -6.36
C VAL A 78 0.93 -0.47 -7.71
N ARG A 79 0.32 -1.24 -8.59
CA ARG A 79 -0.17 -0.75 -9.87
C ARG A 79 -1.64 -0.43 -9.80
N GLY A 80 -1.99 0.71 -10.36
CA GLY A 80 -3.35 1.13 -10.61
C GLY A 80 -3.90 0.60 -11.92
N ASN A 81 -5.22 0.55 -11.98
CA ASN A 81 -5.92 0.53 -13.25
C ASN A 81 -5.61 1.78 -14.09
N ASP A 82 -6.08 1.83 -15.33
CA ASP A 82 -5.77 2.93 -16.26
C ASP A 82 -6.28 4.31 -15.79
N SER A 83 -7.25 4.32 -14.86
CA SER A 83 -7.75 5.55 -14.24
C SER A 83 -7.03 5.92 -12.93
N LEU A 84 -6.12 5.08 -12.44
CA LEU A 84 -5.42 5.22 -11.15
C LEU A 84 -6.37 5.36 -9.94
N ILE A 85 -7.59 4.85 -10.07
CA ILE A 85 -8.62 4.91 -9.01
C ILE A 85 -8.55 3.66 -8.12
N SER A 86 -8.14 2.53 -8.68
CA SER A 86 -8.13 1.25 -7.97
C SER A 86 -6.85 0.50 -8.22
N ALA A 87 -6.27 -0.03 -7.15
CA ALA A 87 -5.15 -0.95 -7.21
C ALA A 87 -5.59 -2.28 -7.84
N VAL A 88 -4.76 -2.81 -8.74
CA VAL A 88 -5.06 -4.04 -9.50
C VAL A 88 -3.96 -5.08 -9.39
N GLU A 89 -2.74 -4.68 -9.00
CA GLU A 89 -1.58 -5.57 -8.97
C GLU A 89 -0.57 -5.07 -7.93
N ILE A 90 0.12 -6.02 -7.30
CA ILE A 90 1.35 -5.78 -6.55
C ILE A 90 2.50 -6.57 -7.14
N ALA A 91 3.68 -5.96 -7.18
CA ALA A 91 4.90 -6.60 -7.67
C ALA A 91 6.14 -5.92 -7.06
N PRO A 92 7.33 -6.55 -7.13
CA PRO A 92 8.56 -5.93 -6.63
C PRO A 92 8.99 -4.68 -7.40
N ASP A 93 8.67 -4.60 -8.69
CA ASP A 93 9.02 -3.47 -9.56
C ASP A 93 7.92 -3.24 -10.61
N ILE A 94 7.28 -2.08 -10.55
CA ILE A 94 6.15 -1.65 -11.38
C ILE A 94 6.56 -0.40 -12.15
N VAL A 95 6.63 -0.58 -13.47
CA VAL A 95 7.07 0.45 -14.42
C VAL A 95 5.91 1.30 -14.93
N LEU A 96 4.69 0.76 -14.96
CA LEU A 96 3.51 1.42 -15.52
C LEU A 96 2.42 1.56 -14.48
N ASN A 97 1.74 2.70 -14.50
CA ASN A 97 0.62 3.01 -13.61
C ASN A 97 0.98 2.79 -12.13
N PHE A 98 2.21 3.14 -11.75
CA PHE A 98 2.64 3.10 -10.36
C PHE A 98 1.76 4.02 -9.52
N MET A 99 1.15 3.47 -8.47
CA MET A 99 0.33 4.22 -7.51
C MET A 99 1.07 4.48 -6.21
N GLY A 100 2.07 3.65 -5.87
CA GLY A 100 2.76 3.75 -4.60
C GLY A 100 3.38 2.42 -4.17
N THR A 101 3.85 2.37 -2.94
CA THR A 101 4.44 1.20 -2.29
C THR A 101 3.61 0.82 -1.07
N ILE A 102 3.37 -0.47 -0.90
CA ILE A 102 2.87 -1.05 0.34
C ILE A 102 4.00 -1.70 1.13
N ILE A 103 3.93 -1.61 2.47
CA ILE A 103 4.76 -2.39 3.39
C ILE A 103 3.85 -3.30 4.21
N VAL A 104 4.23 -4.57 4.32
CA VAL A 104 3.44 -5.63 4.99
C VAL A 104 4.38 -6.59 5.72
N CYS A 105 3.88 -7.27 6.74
CA CYS A 105 4.67 -8.20 7.58
C CYS A 105 4.60 -9.65 7.11
N GLU A 106 3.91 -9.91 6.01
CA GLU A 106 3.76 -11.21 5.40
C GLU A 106 4.29 -11.17 3.97
N ASP A 107 4.99 -12.21 3.56
CA ASP A 107 5.50 -12.33 2.20
C ASP A 107 4.34 -12.71 1.26
N LEU A 108 3.78 -11.70 0.58
CA LEU A 108 2.62 -11.87 -0.30
C LEU A 108 3.00 -12.39 -1.69
N VAL A 109 4.28 -12.25 -2.06
CA VAL A 109 4.87 -12.66 -3.34
C VAL A 109 6.26 -13.26 -3.08
N PRO A 110 6.34 -14.53 -2.62
CA PRO A 110 7.60 -15.14 -2.18
C PRO A 110 8.64 -15.28 -3.29
N ASP A 111 8.18 -15.43 -4.54
CA ASP A 111 9.03 -15.37 -5.71
C ASP A 111 9.02 -13.95 -6.27
N LYS A 112 10.12 -13.21 -6.04
CA LYS A 112 10.26 -11.81 -6.49
C LYS A 112 10.30 -11.64 -8.02
N THR A 113 10.23 -12.71 -8.79
CA THR A 113 10.02 -12.62 -10.25
C THR A 113 8.55 -12.62 -10.65
N GLN A 114 7.65 -12.85 -9.68
CA GLN A 114 6.22 -12.90 -9.87
C GLN A 114 5.54 -11.60 -9.44
N HIS A 115 4.29 -11.48 -9.84
CA HIS A 115 3.38 -10.42 -9.43
C HIS A 115 2.08 -11.06 -8.93
N ARG A 116 1.26 -10.27 -8.24
CA ARG A 116 -0.05 -10.71 -7.75
C ARG A 116 -1.11 -9.72 -8.17
N TRP A 117 -2.08 -10.22 -8.94
CA TRP A 117 -3.31 -9.50 -9.23
C TRP A 117 -4.20 -9.42 -8.00
N LEU A 118 -4.82 -8.26 -7.82
CA LEU A 118 -5.74 -7.95 -6.73
C LEU A 118 -7.16 -7.80 -7.25
N ARG A 119 -8.12 -8.24 -6.45
CA ARG A 119 -9.52 -7.84 -6.59
C ARG A 119 -9.75 -6.48 -5.93
N PRO A 120 -10.79 -5.72 -6.34
CA PRO A 120 -11.06 -4.40 -5.78
C PRO A 120 -11.27 -4.37 -4.25
N ASP A 121 -11.71 -5.48 -3.66
CA ASP A 121 -11.97 -5.63 -2.22
C ASP A 121 -10.79 -6.22 -1.44
N GLU A 122 -9.68 -6.53 -2.10
CA GLU A 122 -8.49 -7.11 -1.48
C GLU A 122 -7.49 -6.05 -0.99
N ILE A 123 -7.78 -4.76 -1.15
CA ILE A 123 -6.91 -3.68 -0.68
C ILE A 123 -7.68 -2.41 -0.32
N ASP A 124 -7.33 -1.80 0.81
CA ASP A 124 -7.83 -0.52 1.30
C ASP A 124 -6.64 0.33 1.77
N MET A 125 -6.54 1.57 1.30
CA MET A 125 -5.38 2.46 1.53
C MET A 125 -5.74 3.76 2.26
N TYR A 126 -6.99 3.94 2.68
CA TYR A 126 -7.50 5.25 3.14
C TYR A 126 -7.41 5.44 4.66
N GLY A 127 -6.36 4.90 5.26
CA GLY A 127 -6.20 4.93 6.71
C GLY A 127 -5.55 6.21 7.24
N ARG A 128 -5.10 6.15 8.50
CA ARG A 128 -4.49 7.29 9.20
C ARG A 128 -3.01 7.41 8.85
N SER A 129 -2.46 8.61 9.00
CA SER A 129 -1.01 8.79 8.97
C SER A 129 -0.31 7.90 10.02
N ALA A 130 0.82 7.31 9.61
CA ALA A 130 1.70 6.49 10.43
C ALA A 130 3.15 6.60 9.93
N TYR A 131 4.11 6.41 10.83
CA TYR A 131 5.53 6.25 10.47
C TYR A 131 5.96 4.81 10.70
N LEU A 132 6.91 4.32 9.89
CA LEU A 132 7.42 2.95 10.02
C LEU A 132 7.92 2.64 11.44
N ARG A 133 8.65 3.58 12.06
CA ARG A 133 9.16 3.45 13.44
C ARG A 133 8.06 3.22 14.49
N ASP A 134 6.86 3.73 14.22
CA ASP A 134 5.70 3.66 15.12
C ASP A 134 4.75 2.53 14.72
N TRP A 135 4.94 1.95 13.54
CA TRP A 135 4.07 0.93 12.98
C TRP A 135 4.52 -0.46 13.39
N ARG A 136 3.78 -1.04 14.33
CA ARG A 136 4.09 -2.32 14.97
C ARG A 136 3.10 -3.37 14.52
N CYS A 137 2.99 -3.57 13.21
CA CYS A 137 2.11 -4.53 12.52
C CYS A 137 0.74 -4.80 13.18
N VAL A 138 0.15 -3.73 13.72
CA VAL A 138 -1.15 -3.67 14.41
C VAL A 138 -1.26 -4.49 15.73
N TYR A 139 -0.24 -4.44 16.58
CA TYR A 139 -0.23 -4.79 18.03
C TYR A 139 0.20 -6.21 18.45
N GLY A 140 1.45 -6.59 18.16
CA GLY A 140 2.09 -7.76 18.79
C GLY A 140 3.52 -7.49 19.26
N ILE A 141 3.66 -6.70 20.35
CA ILE A 141 4.89 -6.11 20.96
C ILE A 141 5.22 -4.71 20.44
#